data_AF-J8D258-F1
#
_entry.id   AF-J8D258-F1
#
_cell.length_a   1.000
_cell.length_b   1.000
_cell.length_c   1.000
_cell.angle_alpha   90.00
_cell.angle_beta   90.00
_cell.angle_gamma   90.00
#
_symmetry.space_group_name_H-M   'P 1'
#
loop_
_entity.id
_entity.type
_entity.pdbx_description
1 polymer ?
#
loop_
_entity_poly.entity_id
_entity_poly.type
_entity_poly.pdbx_seq_one_letter_code
_entity_poly.pdbx_strand_id
1 'polypeptide(L)'
;MYGDTYLDLEEYQIGLYGNTRYTTLNLITANNETFEEYIQNATTDINYMKKPLVKNFVAADRQIDLNLNVVYEKLGLFQNSQPVIPVFKRADLHILNEITNTISEDLVLLFKENEKTLKEYFASSRYSKEITYEEFFIWWYHFFYTKVTEELIQKGVIITSAQKNQTYIIY
;
A
#
# COMPACT_ATOMS: atom_id res chain seq x y z
N MET A 1 -2.82 0.21 9.30
CA MET A 1 -2.38 0.30 7.89
C MET A 1 -0.91 0.67 7.85
N TYR A 2 -0.05 -0.22 7.35
CA TYR A 2 1.38 0.04 7.20
C TYR A 2 1.65 0.47 5.75
N GLY A 3 1.51 1.77 5.51
CA GLY A 3 1.67 2.40 4.22
C GLY A 3 1.24 3.86 4.33
N ASP A 4 2.21 4.78 4.38
CA ASP A 4 1.96 6.22 4.59
C ASP A 4 1.18 6.89 3.44
N THR A 5 0.80 6.12 2.41
CA THR A 5 0.09 6.63 1.23
C THR A 5 -1.31 6.05 1.21
N TYR A 6 -2.23 6.79 1.81
CA TYR A 6 -3.65 6.52 1.77
C TYR A 6 -4.43 7.81 1.46
N LEU A 7 -5.67 7.64 0.98
CA LEU A 7 -6.64 8.70 0.75
C LEU A 7 -7.90 8.36 1.54
N ASP A 8 -8.25 9.23 2.48
CA ASP A 8 -9.49 9.13 3.22
C ASP A 8 -10.62 9.89 2.50
N LEU A 9 -11.72 9.20 2.23
CA LEU A 9 -12.94 9.68 1.56
C LEU A 9 -14.17 9.56 2.48
N GLU A 10 -13.93 9.56 3.80
CA GLU A 10 -14.89 9.44 4.90
C GLU A 10 -15.53 8.04 5.02
N GLU A 11 -16.35 7.65 4.04
CA GLU A 11 -16.98 6.32 4.01
C GLU A 11 -16.03 5.24 3.49
N TYR A 12 -14.98 5.67 2.79
CA TYR A 12 -14.01 4.79 2.15
C TYR A 12 -12.62 5.33 2.39
N GLN A 13 -11.67 4.44 2.63
CA GLN A 13 -10.26 4.77 2.64
C GLN A 13 -9.55 3.94 1.57
N ILE A 14 -8.75 4.58 0.74
CA ILE A 14 -7.97 3.91 -0.30
C ILE A 14 -6.52 3.89 0.15
N GLY A 15 -5.86 2.75 0.09
CA GLY A 15 -4.42 2.66 0.34
C GLY A 15 -3.65 2.16 -0.88
N LEU A 16 -2.35 2.47 -0.88
CA LEU A 16 -1.39 1.98 -1.87
C LEU A 16 -0.31 1.16 -1.20
N TYR A 17 0.02 0.05 -1.85
CA TYR A 17 1.16 -0.78 -1.51
C TYR A 17 2.05 -1.03 -2.73
N GLY A 18 3.35 -1.17 -2.51
CA GLY A 18 4.34 -1.49 -3.55
C GLY A 18 5.36 -0.39 -3.82
N ASN A 19 6.49 -0.80 -4.40
CA ASN A 19 7.66 0.06 -4.60
C ASN A 19 7.50 1.08 -5.74
N THR A 20 6.55 0.85 -6.66
CA THR A 20 6.28 1.76 -7.80
C THR A 20 5.11 2.71 -7.54
N ARG A 21 4.63 2.80 -6.30
CA ARG A 21 3.44 3.60 -5.92
C ARG A 21 3.48 5.08 -6.32
N TYR A 22 4.68 5.65 -6.49
CA TYR A 22 4.87 7.05 -6.94
C TYR A 22 5.25 7.18 -8.43
N THR A 23 5.61 6.08 -9.09
CA THR A 23 6.04 6.08 -10.51
C THR A 23 4.96 5.55 -11.45
N THR A 24 3.92 4.92 -10.90
CA THR A 24 2.79 4.38 -11.65
C THR A 24 1.54 5.18 -11.31
N LEU A 25 0.82 5.64 -12.34
CA LEU A 25 -0.46 6.33 -12.18
C LEU A 25 -1.45 5.44 -11.43
N ASN A 26 -2.16 6.01 -10.47
CA ASN A 26 -3.20 5.36 -9.70
C ASN A 26 -4.17 6.41 -9.14
N LEU A 27 -5.30 5.98 -8.56
CA LEU A 27 -6.32 6.90 -8.06
C LEU A 27 -5.82 7.90 -6.99
N ILE A 28 -4.83 7.53 -6.16
CA ILE A 28 -4.29 8.42 -5.12
C ILE A 28 -3.37 9.49 -5.76
N THR A 29 -2.49 9.08 -6.69
CA THR A 29 -1.49 9.96 -7.32
C THR A 29 -1.98 10.69 -8.57
N ALA A 30 -3.13 10.33 -9.13
CA ALA A 30 -3.70 10.98 -10.30
C ALA A 30 -4.02 12.47 -10.01
N ASN A 31 -3.73 13.30 -11.00
CA ASN A 31 -3.92 14.75 -11.01
C ASN A 31 -4.87 15.15 -12.15
N ASN A 32 -5.26 16.43 -12.23
CA ASN A 32 -6.21 16.90 -13.26
C ASN A 32 -5.70 16.67 -14.69
N GLU A 33 -4.42 16.91 -14.96
CA GLU A 33 -3.83 16.70 -16.30
C GLU A 33 -3.97 15.25 -16.78
N THR A 34 -3.60 14.29 -15.92
CA THR A 34 -3.75 12.87 -16.23
C THR A 34 -5.21 12.46 -16.30
N PHE A 35 -6.09 13.06 -15.50
CA PHE A 35 -7.51 12.72 -15.47
C PHE A 35 -8.27 13.20 -16.71
N GLU A 36 -7.98 14.41 -17.20
CA GLU A 36 -8.56 14.99 -18.43
C GLU A 36 -8.21 14.16 -19.68
N GLU A 37 -7.03 13.53 -19.71
CA GLU A 37 -6.61 12.63 -20.79
C GLU A 37 -7.53 11.40 -20.91
N TYR A 38 -8.04 10.89 -19.79
CA TYR A 38 -8.80 9.62 -19.73
C TYR A 38 -10.31 9.79 -19.62
N ILE A 39 -10.80 10.93 -19.12
CA ILE A 39 -12.22 11.27 -19.09
C ILE A 39 -12.43 12.51 -19.95
N GLN A 40 -12.81 12.29 -21.22
CA GLN A 40 -13.15 13.37 -22.14
C GLN A 40 -14.23 14.28 -21.51
N ASN A 41 -13.92 15.58 -21.39
CA ASN A 41 -14.75 16.63 -20.78
C ASN A 41 -14.82 16.67 -19.24
N ALA A 42 -13.78 16.25 -18.52
CA ALA A 42 -13.68 16.50 -17.08
C ALA A 42 -13.38 17.99 -16.79
N THR A 43 -14.38 18.86 -16.83
CA THR A 43 -14.30 20.23 -16.25
C THR A 43 -14.27 20.22 -14.73
N THR A 44 -14.30 19.04 -14.11
CA THR A 44 -14.41 18.83 -12.67
C THR A 44 -13.09 18.29 -12.14
N ASP A 45 -12.56 18.96 -11.13
CA ASP A 45 -11.33 18.58 -10.43
C ASP A 45 -11.40 17.14 -9.91
N ILE A 46 -10.35 16.36 -10.19
CA ILE A 46 -10.26 14.94 -9.87
C ILE A 46 -10.54 14.67 -8.39
N ASN A 47 -10.13 15.55 -7.49
CA ASN A 47 -10.31 15.35 -6.05
C ASN A 47 -11.79 15.33 -5.64
N TYR A 48 -12.65 16.05 -6.36
CA TYR A 48 -14.11 15.95 -6.19
C TYR A 48 -14.68 14.66 -6.80
N MET A 49 -14.01 14.09 -7.79
CA MET A 49 -14.43 12.87 -8.48
C MET A 49 -13.96 11.58 -7.78
N LYS A 50 -12.93 11.61 -6.93
CA LYS A 50 -12.40 10.42 -6.25
C LYS A 50 -13.47 9.69 -5.42
N LYS A 51 -14.22 10.42 -4.59
CA LYS A 51 -15.30 9.83 -3.76
C LYS A 51 -16.41 9.17 -4.59
N PRO A 52 -17.04 9.85 -5.58
CA PRO A 52 -18.07 9.21 -6.41
C PRO A 52 -17.52 8.07 -7.26
N LEU A 53 -16.28 8.14 -7.76
CA LEU A 53 -15.65 7.03 -8.51
C LEU A 53 -15.53 5.77 -7.66
N VAL A 54 -15.08 5.90 -6.41
CA VAL A 54 -14.97 4.78 -5.45
C VAL A 54 -16.32 4.24 -5.07
N LYS A 55 -17.29 5.13 -4.79
CA LYS A 55 -18.65 4.71 -4.46
C LYS A 55 -19.29 3.91 -5.59
N ASN A 56 -19.15 4.37 -6.83
CA ASN A 56 -19.65 3.65 -8.01
C ASN A 56 -18.92 2.32 -8.21
N PHE A 57 -17.60 2.30 -7.99
CA PHE A 57 -16.80 1.09 -8.08
C PHE A 57 -17.26 0.01 -7.08
N VAL A 58 -17.51 0.39 -5.83
CA VAL A 58 -17.94 -0.52 -4.77
C VAL A 58 -19.40 -0.95 -4.95
N ALA A 59 -20.27 -0.05 -5.41
CA ALA A 59 -21.69 -0.31 -5.60
C ALA A 59 -22.02 -1.09 -6.88
N ALA A 60 -21.10 -1.16 -7.84
CA ALA A 60 -21.38 -1.79 -9.13
C ALA A 60 -21.60 -3.30 -8.98
N ASP A 61 -22.82 -3.76 -9.28
CA ASP A 61 -23.12 -5.17 -9.50
C ASP A 61 -22.63 -5.58 -10.91
N ARG A 62 -21.30 -5.62 -11.08
CA ARG A 62 -20.48 -6.16 -12.20
C ARG A 62 -20.85 -5.83 -13.67
N GLN A 63 -21.97 -5.17 -13.97
CA GLN A 63 -22.29 -4.63 -15.29
C GLN A 63 -21.79 -3.18 -15.37
N ILE A 64 -20.47 -3.04 -15.48
CA ILE A 64 -19.82 -1.73 -15.54
C ILE A 64 -19.67 -1.33 -17.02
N ASP A 65 -20.08 -0.10 -17.33
CA ASP A 65 -19.84 0.61 -18.59
C ASP A 65 -18.38 0.42 -19.07
N LEU A 66 -18.22 0.01 -20.33
CA LEU A 66 -16.92 -0.23 -20.97
C LEU A 66 -15.98 0.97 -20.86
N ASN A 67 -16.51 2.20 -20.93
CA ASN A 67 -15.69 3.41 -20.80
C ASN A 67 -15.18 3.62 -19.37
N LEU A 68 -16.00 3.31 -18.36
CA LEU A 68 -15.60 3.35 -16.94
C LEU A 68 -14.57 2.27 -16.60
N ASN A 69 -14.64 1.10 -17.24
CA ASN A 69 -13.65 0.05 -17.03
C ASN A 69 -12.25 0.48 -17.48
N VAL A 70 -12.12 1.19 -18.60
CA VAL A 70 -10.84 1.74 -19.07
C VAL A 70 -10.27 2.72 -18.05
N VAL A 71 -11.12 3.59 -17.50
CA VAL A 71 -10.73 4.53 -16.44
C VAL A 71 -10.29 3.79 -15.19
N TYR A 72 -11.04 2.79 -14.73
CA TYR A 72 -10.68 2.00 -13.54
C TYR A 72 -9.41 1.16 -13.72
N GLU A 73 -9.14 0.64 -14.91
CA GLU A 73 -7.90 -0.07 -15.21
C GLU A 73 -6.68 0.87 -15.19
N LYS A 74 -6.83 2.07 -15.74
CA LYS A 74 -5.78 3.12 -15.70
C LYS A 74 -5.51 3.64 -14.29
N LEU A 75 -6.54 3.71 -13.44
CA LEU A 75 -6.43 4.15 -12.04
C LEU A 75 -5.96 3.02 -11.10
N GLY A 76 -5.67 1.82 -11.64
CA GLY A 76 -5.13 0.69 -10.88
C GLY A 76 -6.16 0.02 -9.98
N LEU A 77 -7.46 0.10 -10.35
CA LEU A 77 -8.55 -0.56 -9.65
C LEU A 77 -8.98 -1.87 -10.34
N PHE A 78 -8.83 -1.97 -11.67
CA PHE A 78 -9.18 -3.13 -12.50
C PHE A 78 -7.97 -3.68 -13.26
N GLN A 79 -8.07 -4.95 -13.66
CA GLN A 79 -7.23 -5.56 -14.67
C GLN A 79 -7.99 -6.70 -15.34
N ASN A 80 -7.91 -6.84 -16.67
CA ASN A 80 -8.53 -7.95 -17.40
C ASN A 80 -10.03 -8.12 -17.05
N SER A 81 -10.74 -6.98 -16.92
CA SER A 81 -12.15 -6.94 -16.54
C SER A 81 -12.48 -7.53 -15.16
N GLN A 82 -11.50 -7.61 -14.25
CA GLN A 82 -11.68 -8.01 -12.86
C GLN A 82 -11.11 -6.94 -11.90
N PRO A 83 -11.75 -6.70 -10.74
CA PRO A 83 -11.14 -5.93 -9.67
C PRO A 83 -9.84 -6.60 -9.22
N VAL A 84 -8.75 -5.83 -9.15
CA VAL A 84 -7.44 -6.28 -8.65
C VAL A 84 -7.11 -5.69 -7.27
N ILE A 85 -8.12 -5.08 -6.65
CA ILE A 85 -7.97 -4.40 -5.38
C ILE A 85 -8.53 -5.27 -4.25
N PRO A 86 -7.77 -5.46 -3.16
CA PRO A 86 -8.34 -5.95 -1.92
C PRO A 86 -9.41 -4.97 -1.42
N VAL A 87 -10.62 -5.47 -1.16
CA VAL A 87 -11.69 -4.70 -0.51
C VAL A 87 -11.93 -5.33 0.85
N PHE A 88 -11.70 -4.58 1.92
CA PHE A 88 -11.93 -5.03 3.29
C PHE A 88 -13.29 -4.55 3.77
N LYS A 89 -14.09 -5.47 4.32
CA LYS A 89 -15.30 -5.06 5.05
C LYS A 89 -14.87 -4.43 6.36
N ARG A 90 -15.69 -3.52 6.89
CA ARG A 90 -15.49 -2.98 8.25
C ARG A 90 -15.29 -4.07 9.30
N ALA A 91 -16.06 -5.15 9.17
CA ALA A 91 -15.96 -6.33 10.02
C ALA A 91 -14.66 -7.11 9.84
N ASP A 92 -13.86 -6.91 8.79
CA ASP A 92 -12.57 -7.56 8.59
C ASP A 92 -11.39 -6.64 9.00
N LEU A 93 -11.65 -5.34 9.22
CA LEU A 93 -10.61 -4.40 9.66
C LEU A 93 -10.07 -4.71 11.05
N HIS A 94 -10.90 -5.26 11.94
CA HIS A 94 -10.41 -5.70 13.24
C HIS A 94 -9.36 -6.81 13.10
N ILE A 95 -9.49 -7.69 12.08
CA ILE A 95 -8.51 -8.75 11.79
C ILE A 95 -7.17 -8.15 11.37
N LEU A 96 -7.17 -7.09 10.54
CA LEU A 96 -5.93 -6.37 10.20
C LEU A 96 -5.28 -5.75 11.43
N ASN A 97 -6.08 -5.17 12.33
CA ASN A 97 -5.57 -4.63 13.59
C ASN A 97 -5.04 -5.73 14.51
N GLU A 98 -5.72 -6.87 14.62
CA GLU A 98 -5.25 -8.02 15.38
C GLU A 98 -3.93 -8.57 14.83
N ILE A 99 -3.83 -8.81 13.51
CA ILE A 99 -2.59 -9.24 12.87
C ILE A 99 -1.48 -8.23 13.12
N THR A 100 -1.76 -6.94 12.98
CA THR A 100 -0.78 -5.88 13.22
C THR A 100 -0.32 -5.90 14.67
N ASN A 101 -1.23 -6.06 15.63
CA ASN A 101 -0.91 -6.10 17.06
C ASN A 101 -0.12 -7.35 17.43
N THR A 102 -0.51 -8.53 16.94
CA THR A 102 0.21 -9.80 17.19
C THR A 102 1.61 -9.79 16.59
N ILE A 103 1.76 -9.40 15.32
CA ILE A 103 3.08 -9.35 14.67
C ILE A 103 3.96 -8.27 15.32
N SER A 104 3.38 -7.16 15.77
CA SER A 104 4.13 -6.10 16.43
C SER A 104 4.76 -6.58 17.73
N GLU A 105 4.07 -7.39 18.52
CA GLU A 105 4.59 -7.90 19.79
C GLU A 105 5.79 -8.83 19.58
N ASP A 106 5.65 -9.84 18.70
CA ASP A 106 6.73 -10.78 18.39
C ASP A 106 7.94 -10.08 17.77
N LEU A 107 7.70 -9.10 16.90
CA LEU A 107 8.76 -8.32 16.27
C LEU A 107 9.47 -7.40 17.27
N VAL A 108 8.72 -6.78 18.20
CA VAL A 108 9.29 -5.99 19.29
C VAL A 108 10.11 -6.87 20.23
N LEU A 109 9.63 -8.07 20.54
CA LEU A 109 10.38 -9.06 21.33
C LEU A 109 11.69 -9.44 20.63
N LEU A 110 11.63 -9.79 19.34
CA LEU A 110 12.81 -10.11 18.54
C LEU A 110 13.85 -8.97 18.57
N PHE A 111 13.41 -7.71 18.41
CA PHE A 111 14.33 -6.57 18.48
C PHE A 111 14.88 -6.32 19.87
N LYS A 112 14.09 -6.51 20.93
CA LYS A 112 14.57 -6.41 22.32
C LYS A 112 15.60 -7.49 22.64
N GLU A 113 15.36 -8.72 22.21
CA GLU A 113 16.28 -9.84 22.42
C GLU A 113 17.62 -9.62 21.70
N ASN A 114 17.60 -8.96 20.54
CA ASN A 114 18.79 -8.69 19.73
C ASN A 114 19.35 -7.26 19.93
N GLU A 115 18.76 -6.44 20.80
CA GLU A 115 19.10 -5.02 20.95
C GLU A 115 20.57 -4.81 21.30
N LYS A 116 21.08 -5.61 22.25
CA LYS A 116 22.47 -5.54 22.68
C LYS A 116 23.42 -5.82 21.52
N THR A 117 23.20 -6.89 20.77
CA THR A 117 24.02 -7.26 19.62
C THR A 117 23.98 -6.21 18.51
N LEU A 118 22.81 -5.63 18.25
CA LEU A 118 22.65 -4.56 17.26
C LEU A 118 23.41 -3.30 17.68
N LYS A 119 23.35 -2.91 18.96
CA LYS A 119 24.09 -1.76 19.49
C LYS A 119 25.60 -1.99 19.47
N GLU A 120 26.05 -3.19 19.83
CA GLU A 120 27.47 -3.57 19.76
C GLU A 120 27.99 -3.54 18.32
N TYR A 121 27.22 -4.08 17.38
CA TYR A 121 27.56 -4.01 15.95
C TYR A 121 27.62 -2.57 15.48
N PHE A 122 26.59 -1.76 15.76
CA PHE A 122 26.56 -0.34 15.41
C PHE A 122 27.81 0.39 15.96
N ALA A 123 28.10 0.24 17.25
CA ALA A 123 29.25 0.87 17.90
C ALA A 123 30.58 0.47 17.25
N SER A 124 30.74 -0.79 16.85
CA SER A 124 31.93 -1.31 16.16
C SER A 124 32.02 -0.94 14.68
N SER A 125 30.92 -0.51 14.07
CA SER A 125 30.86 -0.17 12.65
C SER A 125 31.40 1.23 12.38
N ARG A 126 31.69 1.53 11.10
CA ARG A 126 32.01 2.91 10.69
C ARG A 126 30.84 3.89 10.89
N TYR A 127 29.61 3.38 10.88
CA TYR A 127 28.38 4.18 10.94
C TYR A 127 28.22 4.89 12.29
N SER A 128 28.81 4.38 13.37
CA SER A 128 28.77 5.04 14.68
C SER A 128 29.41 6.43 14.70
N LYS A 129 30.19 6.77 13.67
CA LYS A 129 30.81 8.09 13.50
C LYS A 129 29.99 9.04 12.64
N GLU A 130 28.96 8.54 11.95
CA GLU A 130 28.24 9.27 10.90
C GLU A 130 26.77 9.48 11.26
N ILE A 131 26.14 8.49 11.90
CA ILE A 131 24.71 8.48 12.21
C ILE A 131 24.47 7.99 13.63
N THR A 132 23.28 8.25 14.14
CA THR A 132 22.79 7.72 15.41
C THR A 132 22.43 6.24 15.33
N TYR A 133 22.29 5.58 16.48
CA TYR A 133 21.83 4.19 16.52
C TYR A 133 20.40 4.08 16.00
N GLU A 134 19.56 5.06 16.28
CA GLU A 134 18.17 5.13 15.84
C GLU A 134 18.07 5.18 14.31
N GLU A 135 18.87 6.03 13.67
CA GLU A 135 18.97 6.08 12.20
C GLU A 135 19.50 4.74 11.64
N PHE A 136 20.56 4.19 12.23
CA PHE A 136 21.09 2.87 11.86
C PHE A 136 20.02 1.78 11.97
N PHE A 137 19.24 1.79 13.05
CA PHE A 137 18.20 0.80 13.33
C PHE A 137 17.06 0.89 12.32
N ILE A 138 16.66 2.10 11.89
CA ILE A 138 15.67 2.28 10.81
C ILE A 138 16.16 1.62 9.52
N TRP A 139 17.42 1.84 9.15
CA TRP A 139 18.01 1.21 7.95
C TRP A 139 18.10 -0.30 8.09
N TRP A 140 18.56 -0.80 9.24
CA TRP A 140 18.68 -2.23 9.51
C TRP A 140 17.31 -2.92 9.48
N TYR A 141 16.30 -2.33 10.11
CA TYR A 141 14.91 -2.76 10.04
C TYR A 141 14.45 -2.85 8.59
N HIS A 142 14.78 -1.85 7.77
CA HIS A 142 14.46 -1.84 6.35
C HIS A 142 15.07 -2.99 5.57
N PHE A 143 16.34 -3.32 5.81
CA PHE A 143 16.97 -4.49 5.20
C PHE A 143 16.37 -5.80 5.71
N PHE A 144 16.11 -5.90 7.00
CA PHE A 144 15.56 -7.09 7.63
C PHE A 144 14.17 -7.43 7.07
N TYR A 145 13.22 -6.49 7.07
CA TYR A 145 11.88 -6.77 6.55
C TYR A 145 11.93 -7.10 5.05
N THR A 146 12.77 -6.41 4.27
CA THR A 146 12.91 -6.68 2.84
C THR A 146 13.38 -8.12 2.62
N LYS A 147 14.43 -8.53 3.33
CA LYS A 147 14.98 -9.87 3.22
C LYS A 147 13.99 -10.95 3.65
N VAL A 148 13.28 -10.73 4.76
CA VAL A 148 12.22 -11.65 5.22
C VAL A 148 11.10 -11.76 4.19
N THR A 149 10.67 -10.63 3.61
CA THR A 149 9.62 -10.60 2.59
C THR A 149 10.04 -11.39 1.35
N GLU A 150 11.27 -11.20 0.86
CA GLU A 150 11.82 -11.96 -0.27
C GLU A 150 11.85 -13.47 0.01
N GLU A 151 12.30 -13.88 1.19
CA GLU A 151 12.34 -15.30 1.60
C GLU A 151 10.93 -15.90 1.68
N LEU A 152 9.94 -15.17 2.18
CA LEU A 152 8.55 -15.61 2.24
C LEU A 152 7.92 -15.73 0.85
N ILE A 153 8.29 -14.86 -0.09
CA ILE A 153 7.90 -14.97 -1.51
C ILE A 153 8.52 -16.22 -2.13
N GLN A 154 9.83 -16.45 -1.93
CA GLN A 154 10.52 -17.63 -2.46
C GLN A 154 9.92 -18.94 -1.94
N LYS A 155 9.49 -18.96 -0.68
CA LYS A 155 8.81 -20.11 -0.06
C LYS A 155 7.34 -20.27 -0.46
N GLY A 156 6.82 -19.37 -1.31
CA GLY A 156 5.42 -19.38 -1.75
C GLY A 156 4.41 -19.03 -0.67
N VAL A 157 4.87 -18.49 0.48
CA VAL A 157 3.99 -18.05 1.58
C VAL A 157 3.32 -16.72 1.21
N ILE A 158 4.06 -15.82 0.56
CA ILE A 158 3.53 -14.60 -0.04
C ILE A 158 3.43 -14.79 -1.54
N ILE A 159 2.22 -14.66 -2.10
CA ILE A 159 2.00 -14.65 -3.54
C ILE A 159 2.01 -13.20 -4.00
N THR A 160 3.04 -12.80 -4.74
CA THR A 160 3.06 -11.50 -5.40
C THR A 160 2.10 -11.51 -6.59
N SER A 161 1.20 -10.54 -6.71
CA SER A 161 0.50 -10.35 -7.98
C SER A 161 1.51 -9.84 -9.03
N ALA A 162 1.20 -10.05 -10.32
CA ALA A 162 2.04 -9.54 -11.41
C ALA A 162 2.11 -7.99 -11.46
N GLN A 163 1.36 -7.29 -10.60
CA GLN A 163 1.37 -5.84 -10.52
C GLN A 163 2.46 -5.34 -9.56
N LYS A 164 3.18 -4.30 -9.98
CA LYS A 164 4.25 -3.67 -9.19
C LYS A 164 3.72 -2.78 -8.04
N ASN A 165 2.42 -2.46 -8.07
CA ASN A 165 1.66 -1.73 -7.07
C ASN A 165 0.25 -2.32 -6.93
N GLN A 166 -0.31 -2.30 -5.72
CA GLN A 166 -1.68 -2.75 -5.45
C GLN A 166 -2.44 -1.64 -4.71
N THR A 167 -3.59 -1.26 -5.26
CA THR A 167 -4.55 -0.36 -4.60
C THR A 167 -5.50 -1.22 -3.77
N TYR A 168 -5.93 -0.76 -2.60
CA TYR A 168 -6.96 -1.44 -1.80
C TYR A 168 -7.95 -0.44 -1.22
N ILE A 169 -9.18 -0.88 -0.92
CA ILE A 169 -10.26 -0.07 -0.34
C ILE A 169 -10.65 -0.63 1.03
N ILE A 170 -10.84 0.26 1.99
CA ILE A 170 -11.22 0.05 3.39
C ILE A 170 -12.54 0.78 3.65
N TYR A 171 -13.45 0.18 4.43
CA TYR A 171 -14.82 0.66 4.69
C TYR A 171 -15.14 0.82 6.19
#